data_AF-D5U0I8-F1
#
_entry.id   AF-D5U0I8-F1
#
_cell.length_a   1.000
_cell.length_b   1.000
_cell.length_c   1.000
_cell.angle_alpha   90.00
_cell.angle_beta   90.00
_cell.angle_gamma   90.00
#
_symmetry.space_group_name_H-M   'P 1'
#
loop_
_entity.id
_entity.type
_entity.pdbx_description
1 polymer ?
#
loop_
_entity_poly.entity_id
_entity_poly.type
_entity_poly.pdbx_seq_one_letter_code
_entity_poly.pdbx_strand_id
1 'polypeptide(L)'
;MVFVTLTFLPEEYRVKLEFYGEDGRHVKTLEYEGVKQIVFKDVEVRVNRQLSQTPLVMIASAEGLDVSLVENSVLYVRGKQG
;
A
#
# COMPACT_ATOMS: atom_id res chain seq x y z
N MET A 1 -0.58 8.99 -5.90
CA MET A 1 -0.98 7.55 -6.00
C MET A 1 0.07 6.69 -5.31
N VAL A 2 -0.29 5.54 -4.76
CA VAL A 2 0.67 4.58 -4.19
C VAL A 2 0.44 3.18 -4.74
N PHE A 3 1.51 2.53 -5.19
CA PHE A 3 1.51 1.10 -5.51
C PHE A 3 1.86 0.34 -4.24
N VAL A 4 1.02 -0.63 -3.90
CA VAL A 4 1.13 -1.47 -2.71
C VAL A 4 1.43 -2.89 -3.18
N THR A 5 2.69 -3.31 -3.00
CA THR A 5 3.14 -4.66 -3.35
C THR A 5 3.17 -5.52 -2.10
N LEU A 6 2.42 -6.62 -2.12
CA LEU A 6 2.27 -7.56 -1.01
C LEU A 6 2.96 -8.89 -1.33
N THR A 7 3.98 -9.21 -0.56
CA THR A 7 4.57 -10.56 -0.54
C THR A 7 4.04 -11.31 0.67
N PHE A 8 3.41 -12.45 0.40
CA PHE A 8 2.77 -13.30 1.41
C PHE A 8 3.85 -14.16 2.09
N LEU A 9 3.92 -14.09 3.41
CA LEU A 9 4.73 -14.97 4.25
C LEU A 9 3.81 -15.71 5.24
N PRO A 10 4.28 -16.79 5.89
CA PRO A 10 3.53 -17.37 7.00
C PRO A 10 3.23 -16.31 8.07
N GLU A 11 1.95 -16.12 8.39
CA GLU A 11 1.44 -15.20 9.43
C GLU A 11 1.62 -13.69 9.20
N GLU A 12 2.27 -13.26 8.11
CA GLU A 12 2.57 -11.85 7.86
C GLU A 12 2.72 -11.51 6.37
N TYR A 13 2.85 -10.22 6.11
CA TYR A 13 3.15 -9.62 4.82
C TYR A 13 4.44 -8.83 4.91
N ARG A 14 5.25 -8.90 3.85
CA ARG A 14 6.15 -7.81 3.48
C ARG A 14 5.41 -6.87 2.55
N VAL A 15 5.39 -5.59 2.91
CA VAL A 15 4.67 -4.56 2.17
C VAL A 15 5.67 -3.54 1.64
N LYS A 16 5.74 -3.41 0.31
CA LYS A 16 6.47 -2.33 -0.35
C LYS A 16 5.49 -1.31 -0.89
N LEU A 17 5.71 -0.05 -0.54
CA LEU A 17 4.92 1.10 -0.99
C LEU A 17 5.75 2.00 -1.89
N GLU A 18 5.28 2.21 -3.11
CA GLU A 18 5.92 3.09 -4.09
C GLU A 18 4.99 4.26 -4.39
N PHE A 19 5.41 5.47 -3.98
CA PHE A 19 4.61 6.68 -4.12
C PHE A 19 4.94 7.37 -5.43
N TYR A 20 3.90 7.74 -6.16
CA TYR A 20 3.99 8.46 -7.41
C TYR A 20 3.26 9.80 -7.32
N GLY A 21 3.94 10.85 -7.80
CA GLY A 21 3.39 12.19 -7.94
C GLY A 21 2.36 12.27 -9.06
N GLU A 22 1.70 13.42 -9.18
CA GLU A 22 0.68 13.65 -10.23
C GLU A 22 1.25 13.60 -11.65
N ASP A 23 2.54 13.91 -11.79
CA ASP A 23 3.29 13.81 -13.05
C ASP A 23 3.73 12.37 -13.39
N GLY A 24 3.33 11.39 -12.57
CA GLY A 24 3.69 9.98 -12.72
C GLY A 24 5.13 9.66 -12.33
N ARG A 25 5.90 10.61 -11.77
CA ARG A 25 7.25 10.33 -11.28
C ARG A 25 7.20 9.61 -9.94
N HIS A 26 8.14 8.69 -9.76
CA HIS A 26 8.39 8.06 -8.47
C HIS A 26 8.96 9.10 -7.48
N VAL A 27 8.37 9.16 -6.28
CA VAL A 27 8.69 10.14 -5.24
C VAL A 27 9.48 9.49 -4.11
N LYS A 28 9.01 8.34 -3.63
CA LYS A 28 9.64 7.61 -2.53
C LYS A 28 9.19 6.15 -2.48
N THR A 29 10.01 5.33 -1.84
CA THR A 29 9.68 3.95 -1.48
C THR A 29 9.70 3.79 0.03
N LEU A 30 8.73 3.08 0.59
CA LEU A 30 8.74 2.63 1.98
C LEU A 30 8.56 1.11 2.01
N GLU A 31 9.21 0.45 2.95
CA GLU A 31 9.11 -1.00 3.13
C GLU A 31 8.78 -1.31 4.58
N TYR A 32 7.87 -2.26 4.76
CA TYR A 32 7.42 -2.74 6.06
C TYR A 32 7.49 -4.26 6.08
N GLU A 33 8.04 -4.82 7.15
CA GLU A 33 8.03 -6.24 7.47
C GLU A 33 7.15 -6.48 8.71
N GLY A 34 6.73 -7.73 8.95
CA GLY A 34 5.89 -8.06 10.12
C GLY A 34 4.46 -7.52 10.06
N VAL A 35 4.00 -7.04 8.90
CA VAL A 35 2.64 -6.50 8.75
C VAL A 35 1.65 -7.66 8.76
N LYS A 36 0.73 -7.69 9.71
CA LYS A 36 -0.31 -8.73 9.83
C LYS A 36 -1.62 -8.33 9.16
N GLN A 37 -1.86 -7.03 9.04
CA GLN A 37 -3.08 -6.50 8.45
C GLN A 37 -2.80 -5.19 7.73
N ILE A 38 -3.52 -4.96 6.62
CA ILE A 38 -3.50 -3.70 5.89
C ILE A 38 -4.92 -3.16 5.84
N VAL A 39 -5.08 -1.90 6.21
CA VAL A 39 -6.39 -1.24 6.26
C VAL A 39 -6.40 -0.07 5.29
N PHE A 40 -7.28 -0.15 4.30
CA PHE A 40 -7.56 0.92 3.37
C PHE A 40 -8.79 1.70 3.85
N LYS A 41 -8.65 3.02 4.02
CA LYS A 41 -9.75 3.87 4.49
C LYS A 41 -9.84 5.14 3.64
N ASP A 42 -11.03 5.47 3.15
CA ASP A 42 -11.27 6.68 2.35
C ASP A 42 -10.32 6.79 1.15
N VAL A 43 -10.07 5.65 0.48
CA VAL A 43 -9.24 5.53 -0.71
C VAL A 43 -9.95 4.68 -1.76
N GLU A 44 -9.69 4.97 -3.03
CA GLU A 44 -9.99 4.03 -4.09
C GLU A 44 -8.85 3.02 -4.20
N VAL A 45 -9.19 1.73 -4.23
CA VAL A 45 -8.22 0.63 -4.42
C VAL A 45 -8.53 -0.07 -5.74
N ARG A 46 -7.54 -0.14 -6.61
CA ARG A 46 -7.60 -0.87 -7.87
C ARG A 46 -6.70 -2.10 -7.79
N VAL A 47 -7.21 -3.22 -8.27
CA VAL A 47 -6.45 -4.47 -8.44
C VAL A 47 -6.55 -4.86 -9.90
N ASN A 48 -5.41 -4.93 -10.58
CA ASN A 48 -5.35 -5.31 -11.98
C ASN A 48 -5.10 -6.82 -12.12
N ARG A 49 -5.40 -7.39 -13.30
CA ARG A 49 -5.06 -8.79 -13.62
C ARG A 49 -3.55 -9.00 -13.48
N GLN A 50 -3.15 -10.09 -12.82
CA GLN A 50 -1.75 -10.39 -12.52
C GLN A 50 -1.31 -11.69 -13.21
N LEU A 51 0.00 -11.78 -13.52
CA LEU A 51 0.62 -12.97 -14.11
C LEU A 51 0.98 -14.03 -13.05
N SER A 52 1.03 -13.63 -11.78
CA SER A 52 1.32 -14.49 -10.63
C SER A 52 0.35 -14.15 -9.49
N GLN A 53 0.14 -15.11 -8.59
CA GLN A 53 -0.63 -14.89 -7.36
C GLN A 53 0.18 -14.10 -6.32
N THR A 54 1.51 -14.10 -6.41
CA THR A 54 2.39 -13.38 -5.48
C THR A 54 3.64 -12.87 -6.21
N PRO A 55 4.08 -11.62 -5.93
CA PRO A 55 3.42 -10.66 -5.04
C PRO A 55 2.11 -10.10 -5.62
N LEU A 56 1.14 -9.75 -4.76
CA LEU A 56 -0.08 -9.05 -5.17
C LEU A 56 0.22 -7.55 -5.23
N VAL A 57 0.01 -6.93 -6.38
CA VAL A 57 0.15 -5.48 -6.53
C VAL A 57 -1.22 -4.80 -6.60
N MET A 58 -1.46 -3.86 -5.68
CA MET A 58 -2.65 -3.02 -5.66
C MET A 58 -2.26 -1.55 -5.85
N ILE A 59 -3.18 -0.75 -6.35
CA ILE A 59 -2.98 0.69 -6.50
C ILE A 59 -3.98 1.38 -5.59
N ALA A 60 -3.50 2.17 -4.64
CA ALA A 60 -4.35 3.01 -3.81
C ALA A 60 -4.20 4.48 -4.22
N SER A 61 -5.33 5.17 -4.35
CA SER A 61 -5.38 6.59 -4.70
C SER A 61 -6.43 7.33 -3.89
N ALA A 62 -6.04 8.48 -3.37
CA ALA A 62 -6.89 9.50 -2.79
C ALA A 62 -6.14 10.84 -2.87
N GLU A 63 -6.88 11.94 -2.71
CA GLU A 63 -6.28 13.23 -2.43
C GLU A 63 -5.62 13.20 -1.04
N GLY A 64 -4.36 13.62 -0.97
CA GLY A 64 -3.61 13.67 0.29
C GLY A 64 -3.45 12.32 1.00
N LEU A 65 -2.90 11.30 0.35
CA LEU A 65 -2.61 10.00 0.97
C LEU A 65 -1.70 10.11 2.21
N ASP A 66 -2.09 9.42 3.27
CA ASP A 66 -1.32 9.20 4.50
C ASP A 66 -1.10 7.69 4.72
N VAL A 67 0.07 7.34 5.25
CA VAL A 67 0.42 5.96 5.59
C VAL A 67 1.03 5.91 6.97
N SER A 68 0.53 5.01 7.82
CA SER A 68 1.04 4.81 9.17
C SER A 68 0.97 3.34 9.59
N LEU A 69 1.98 2.89 10.32
CA LEU A 69 2.00 1.58 10.98
C LEU A 69 1.51 1.75 12.42
N VAL A 70 0.43 1.06 12.78
CA VAL A 70 -0.18 1.08 14.11
C VAL A 70 0.11 -0.25 14.81
N GLU A 71 0.40 -0.20 16.11
CA GLU A 71 0.69 -1.40 16.93
C GLU A 71 1.77 -2.31 16.31
N ASN A 72 2.72 -1.72 15.58
CA ASN A 72 3.83 -2.38 14.89
C ASN A 72 3.44 -3.48 13.88
N SER A 73 2.16 -3.64 13.53
CA SER A 73 1.72 -4.75 12.66
C SER A 73 0.50 -4.44 11.79
N VAL A 74 -0.22 -3.34 12.03
CA VAL A 74 -1.37 -2.94 11.21
C VAL A 74 -1.00 -1.73 10.38
N LEU A 75 -0.85 -1.91 9.07
CA LEU A 75 -0.50 -0.83 8.15
C LEU A 75 -1.77 -0.16 7.63
N TYR A 76 -1.91 1.13 7.88
CA TYR A 76 -3.01 1.92 7.34
C TYR A 76 -2.57 2.71 6.12
N VAL A 77 -3.41 2.70 5.09
CA VAL A 77 -3.31 3.56 3.89
C VAL A 77 -4.62 4.35 3.81
N ARG A 78 -4.54 5.66 4.02
CA ARG A 78 -5.72 6.52 4.22
C ARG A 78 -5.70 7.72 3.28
N GLY A 79 -6.85 8.12 2.76
CA GLY A 79 -7.02 9.46 2.19
C GLY A 79 -7.17 10.48 3.32
N LYS A 80 -6.64 11.70 3.14
CA LYS A 80 -7.02 12.82 4.01
C LYS A 80 -8.40 13.28 3.59
N GLN A 81 -9.33 13.35 4.53
CA GLN A 81 -10.56 14.10 4.29
C GLN A 81 -10.19 15.58 4.33
N GLY A 82 -10.46 16.28 3.23
CA GLY A 82 -10.39 17.74 3.14
C GLY A 82 -11.49 18.41 3.96
#